data_AF-A0A0H2RG47-F1
#
_entry.id   AF-A0A0H2RG47-F1
#
_cell.length_a   1.000
_cell.length_b   1.000
_cell.length_c   1.000
_cell.angle_alpha   90.00
_cell.angle_beta   90.00
_cell.angle_gamma   90.00
#
_symmetry.space_group_name_H-M   'P 1'
#
loop_
_entity.id
_entity.type
_entity.pdbx_description
1 polymer ?
#
loop_
_entity_poly.entity_id
_entity_poly.type
_entity_poly.pdbx_seq_one_letter_code
_entity_poly.pdbx_strand_id
1 'polypeptide(L)'
;ERREELCLADLASTELKLREGQASDILDALRQQLKVNAMLQIDHEENIWGTRAGNRSMKAINEAKRLKRLWVSEYLAVRSAMLALGLGKQSPFKDLTSDGMYRRKILGATVLGTGTKPDGWIWSMGRVSTSTVSSDLDEDDRVHWFRARASRDRCQEEVLILEEDIRRYVRACVRLAQAWDQVAASKQLSNEPGASAYASRTSDLYRALASKARMNFAEAGGTWSANEDAKVTGVQVTDEPPPQ
;
A
#
# COMPACT_ATOMS: atom_id res chain seq x y z
N GLU A 1 -8.62 45.49 -4.26
CA GLU A 1 -8.41 46.68 -5.11
C GLU A 1 -9.59 46.91 -6.07
N ARG A 2 -9.56 46.59 -7.38
CA ARG A 2 -10.69 46.93 -8.30
C ARG A 2 -12.09 46.40 -7.91
N ARG A 3 -12.19 45.27 -7.21
CA ARG A 3 -13.49 44.70 -6.79
C ARG A 3 -14.08 45.37 -5.55
N GLU A 4 -13.23 45.88 -4.67
CA GLU A 4 -13.63 46.61 -3.46
C GLU A 4 -14.07 48.02 -3.83
N GLU A 5 -13.42 48.63 -4.83
CA GLU A 5 -13.81 49.93 -5.42
C GLU A 5 -15.22 49.91 -6.05
N LEU A 6 -15.69 48.76 -6.53
CA LEU A 6 -16.99 48.59 -7.19
C LEU A 6 -18.07 47.99 -6.27
N CYS A 7 -17.79 47.79 -4.98
CA CYS A 7 -18.69 47.12 -4.02
C CYS A 7 -19.14 45.70 -4.46
N LEU A 8 -18.32 44.98 -5.23
CA LEU A 8 -18.64 43.65 -5.77
C LEU A 8 -18.18 42.50 -4.87
N ALA A 9 -17.81 42.79 -3.62
CA ALA A 9 -17.30 41.79 -2.68
C ALA A 9 -18.35 40.71 -2.37
N ASP A 10 -19.60 41.09 -2.15
CA ASP A 10 -20.69 40.16 -1.88
C ASP A 10 -20.94 39.26 -3.09
N LEU A 11 -20.96 39.83 -4.30
CA LEU A 11 -21.13 39.07 -5.54
C LEU A 11 -19.98 38.06 -5.73
N ALA A 12 -18.73 38.48 -5.51
CA ALA A 12 -17.58 37.59 -5.60
C ALA A 12 -17.66 36.42 -4.59
N SER A 13 -18.18 36.68 -3.39
CA SER A 13 -18.39 35.62 -2.38
C SER A 13 -19.47 34.62 -2.82
N THR A 14 -20.56 35.10 -3.45
CA THR A 14 -21.63 34.24 -3.97
C THR A 14 -21.15 33.43 -5.18
N GLU A 15 -20.40 34.05 -6.09
CA GLU A 15 -19.80 33.35 -7.23
C GLU A 15 -18.84 32.26 -6.74
N LEU A 16 -18.00 32.56 -5.75
CA LEU A 16 -17.07 31.58 -5.20
C LEU A 16 -17.81 30.34 -4.69
N LYS A 17 -18.89 30.50 -3.92
CA LYS A 17 -19.73 29.38 -3.45
C LYS A 17 -20.33 28.56 -4.60
N LEU A 18 -20.80 29.23 -5.66
CA LEU A 18 -21.31 28.53 -6.86
C LEU A 18 -20.22 27.74 -7.56
N ARG A 19 -19.00 28.30 -7.68
CA ARG A 19 -17.84 27.62 -8.28
C ARG A 19 -17.37 26.44 -7.42
N GLU A 20 -17.47 26.52 -6.10
CA GLU A 20 -17.18 25.38 -5.21
C GLU A 20 -18.14 24.21 -5.46
N GLY A 21 -19.45 24.50 -5.61
CA GLY A 21 -20.44 23.50 -6.01
C GLY A 21 -20.12 22.90 -7.39
N GLN A 22 -19.90 23.77 -8.39
CA GLN A 22 -19.52 23.35 -9.74
C GLN A 22 -18.25 22.49 -9.74
N ALA A 23 -17.23 22.85 -8.95
CA ALA A 23 -16.00 22.08 -8.82
C ALA A 23 -16.24 20.71 -8.18
N SER A 24 -17.14 20.61 -7.19
CA SER A 24 -17.55 19.33 -6.59
C SER A 24 -18.21 18.43 -7.64
N ASP A 25 -19.18 18.94 -8.39
CA ASP A 25 -19.90 18.18 -9.41
C ASP A 25 -18.97 17.69 -10.52
N ILE A 26 -18.04 18.55 -10.99
CA ILE A 26 -17.02 18.17 -11.97
C ILE A 26 -16.10 17.08 -11.43
N LEU A 27 -15.71 17.17 -10.15
CA LEU A 27 -14.88 16.14 -9.53
C LEU A 27 -15.63 14.80 -9.39
N ASP A 28 -16.92 14.82 -9.08
CA ASP A 28 -17.75 13.62 -9.07
C ASP A 28 -17.85 12.99 -10.45
N ALA A 29 -18.15 13.79 -11.48
CA ALA A 29 -18.13 13.31 -12.86
C ALA A 29 -16.76 12.75 -13.27
N LEU A 30 -15.67 13.41 -12.87
CA LEU A 30 -14.31 12.93 -13.12
C LEU A 30 -14.03 11.59 -12.43
N ARG A 31 -14.41 11.43 -11.16
CA ARG A 31 -14.26 10.16 -10.42
C ARG A 31 -15.01 9.04 -11.13
N GLN A 32 -16.25 9.29 -11.55
CA GLN A 32 -17.04 8.33 -12.31
C GLN A 32 -16.35 7.94 -13.62
N GLN A 33 -15.86 8.92 -14.39
CA GLN A 33 -15.12 8.63 -15.62
C GLN A 33 -13.82 7.85 -15.37
N LEU A 34 -13.12 8.10 -14.26
CA LEU A 34 -11.93 7.32 -13.89
C LEU A 34 -12.28 5.86 -13.57
N LYS A 35 -13.39 5.60 -12.87
CA LYS A 35 -13.90 4.23 -12.63
C LYS A 35 -14.23 3.52 -13.95
N VAL A 36 -15.00 4.18 -14.83
CA VAL A 36 -15.37 3.61 -16.14
C VAL A 36 -14.14 3.32 -16.99
N ASN A 37 -13.16 4.24 -17.04
CA ASN A 37 -11.90 4.01 -17.75
C ASN A 37 -11.15 2.78 -17.22
N ALA A 38 -11.05 2.62 -15.90
CA ALA A 38 -10.38 1.48 -15.28
C ALA A 38 -11.10 0.16 -15.61
N MET A 39 -12.43 0.14 -15.52
CA MET A 39 -13.23 -1.06 -15.83
C MET A 39 -13.12 -1.46 -17.31
N LEU A 40 -13.17 -0.50 -18.24
CA LEU A 40 -12.98 -0.77 -19.67
C LEU A 40 -11.58 -1.30 -19.99
N GLN A 41 -10.56 -0.87 -19.26
CA GLN A 41 -9.21 -1.41 -19.41
C GLN A 41 -9.11 -2.86 -18.95
N ILE A 42 -9.70 -3.17 -17.78
CA ILE A 42 -9.77 -4.54 -17.26
C ILE A 42 -10.51 -5.44 -18.25
N ASP A 43 -11.70 -5.03 -18.68
CA ASP A 43 -12.51 -5.81 -19.63
C ASP A 43 -11.76 -6.05 -20.95
N HIS A 44 -11.03 -5.04 -21.44
CA HIS A 44 -10.18 -5.19 -22.62
C HIS A 44 -9.04 -6.18 -22.45
N GLU A 45 -8.38 -6.18 -21.29
CA GLU A 45 -7.27 -7.09 -20.98
C GLU A 45 -7.76 -8.53 -20.79
N GLU A 46 -8.92 -8.75 -20.16
CA GLU A 46 -9.40 -10.07 -19.76
C GLU A 46 -10.29 -10.76 -20.80
N ASN A 47 -11.20 -10.03 -21.44
CA ASN A 47 -12.32 -10.62 -22.19
C ASN A 47 -12.24 -10.47 -23.71
N ILE A 48 -11.30 -9.67 -24.23
CA ILE A 48 -11.33 -9.26 -25.64
C ILE A 48 -10.28 -9.99 -26.46
N TRP A 49 -10.78 -10.78 -27.41
CA TRP A 49 -9.96 -11.48 -28.39
C TRP A 49 -10.30 -11.07 -29.82
N GLY A 50 -9.27 -11.03 -30.66
CA GLY A 50 -9.40 -10.73 -32.09
C GLY A 50 -9.53 -9.26 -32.46
N THR A 51 -9.21 -8.95 -33.71
CA THR A 51 -9.00 -7.57 -34.20
C THR A 51 -10.26 -6.70 -34.16
N ARG A 52 -11.42 -7.25 -34.56
CA ARG A 52 -12.68 -6.48 -34.63
C ARG A 52 -13.19 -6.08 -33.25
N ALA A 53 -13.17 -7.01 -32.30
CA ALA A 53 -13.57 -6.74 -30.92
C ALA A 53 -12.55 -5.81 -30.23
N GLY A 54 -11.26 -6.04 -30.46
CA GLY A 54 -10.17 -5.17 -30.01
C GLY A 54 -10.36 -3.72 -30.46
N ASN A 55 -10.63 -3.49 -31.73
CA ASN A 55 -10.86 -2.14 -32.27
C ASN A 55 -12.10 -1.46 -31.67
N ARG A 56 -13.20 -2.20 -31.45
CA ARG A 56 -14.43 -1.66 -30.84
C ARG A 56 -14.18 -1.23 -29.39
N SER A 57 -13.51 -2.07 -28.61
CA SER A 57 -13.20 -1.73 -27.22
C SER A 57 -12.16 -0.62 -27.12
N MET A 58 -11.13 -0.62 -27.97
CA MET A 58 -10.18 0.48 -28.04
C MET A 58 -10.87 1.82 -28.37
N LYS A 59 -11.89 1.81 -29.22
CA LYS A 59 -12.72 3.00 -29.48
C LYS A 59 -13.46 3.47 -28.22
N ALA A 60 -14.04 2.56 -27.43
CA ALA A 60 -14.69 2.89 -26.17
C ALA A 60 -13.69 3.44 -25.13
N ILE A 61 -12.52 2.82 -25.00
CA ILE A 61 -11.43 3.30 -24.13
C ILE A 61 -10.97 4.69 -24.56
N ASN A 62 -10.81 4.94 -25.85
CA ASN A 62 -10.40 6.26 -26.35
C ASN A 62 -11.44 7.33 -26.08
N GLU A 63 -12.72 6.99 -26.17
CA GLU A 63 -13.80 7.91 -25.80
C GLU A 63 -13.82 8.21 -24.30
N ALA A 64 -13.67 7.19 -23.45
CA ALA A 64 -13.55 7.39 -22.00
C ALA A 64 -12.31 8.23 -21.63
N LYS A 65 -11.18 8.06 -22.33
CA LYS A 65 -9.98 8.90 -22.18
C LYS A 65 -10.22 10.34 -22.65
N ARG A 66 -11.04 10.55 -23.69
CA ARG A 66 -11.43 11.88 -24.17
C ARG A 66 -12.28 12.58 -23.11
N LEU A 67 -13.29 11.91 -22.56
CA LEU A 67 -14.12 12.43 -21.48
C LEU A 67 -13.31 12.76 -20.23
N LYS A 68 -12.36 11.90 -19.83
CA LYS A 68 -11.40 12.22 -18.76
C LYS A 68 -10.70 13.55 -19.00
N ARG A 69 -10.14 13.76 -20.20
CA ARG A 69 -9.43 15.01 -20.54
C ARG A 69 -10.35 16.23 -20.50
N LEU A 70 -11.60 16.08 -20.94
CA LEU A 70 -12.61 17.13 -20.88
C LEU A 70 -12.84 17.58 -19.44
N TRP A 71 -13.19 16.67 -18.53
CA TRP A 71 -13.44 16.99 -17.12
C TRP A 71 -12.22 17.58 -16.42
N VAL A 72 -11.02 17.10 -16.76
CA VAL A 72 -9.77 17.69 -16.26
C VAL A 72 -9.64 19.14 -16.69
N SER A 73 -9.90 19.44 -17.98
CA SER A 73 -9.80 20.82 -18.47
C SER A 73 -10.85 21.75 -17.86
N GLU A 74 -12.08 21.27 -17.66
CA GLU A 74 -13.14 22.03 -17.01
C GLU A 74 -12.82 22.33 -15.54
N TYR A 75 -12.32 21.34 -14.80
CA TYR A 75 -11.88 21.53 -13.42
C TYR A 75 -10.78 22.60 -13.31
N LEU A 76 -9.79 22.56 -14.20
CA LEU A 76 -8.71 23.55 -14.23
C LEU A 76 -9.22 24.95 -14.54
N ALA A 77 -10.21 25.09 -15.44
CA ALA A 77 -10.84 26.36 -15.76
C ALA A 77 -11.68 26.93 -14.60
N VAL A 78 -12.45 26.08 -13.91
CA VAL A 78 -13.19 26.50 -12.70
C VAL A 78 -12.23 26.89 -11.59
N ARG A 79 -11.15 26.13 -11.41
CA ARG A 79 -10.14 26.41 -10.40
C ARG A 79 -9.35 27.70 -10.66
N SER A 80 -9.00 28.00 -11.90
CA SER A 80 -8.35 29.28 -12.23
C SER A 80 -9.26 30.46 -11.93
N ALA A 81 -10.58 30.34 -12.19
CA ALA A 81 -11.56 31.34 -11.80
C ALA A 81 -11.68 31.46 -10.27
N MET A 82 -11.69 30.35 -9.52
CA MET A 82 -11.69 30.37 -8.06
C MET A 82 -10.43 31.04 -7.49
N LEU A 83 -9.25 30.75 -8.05
CA LEU A 83 -8.00 31.42 -7.66
C LEU A 83 -8.07 32.92 -7.93
N ALA A 84 -8.65 33.34 -9.06
CA ALA A 84 -8.89 34.76 -9.37
C ALA A 84 -9.91 35.41 -8.41
N LEU A 85 -10.81 34.66 -7.79
CA LEU A 85 -11.75 35.11 -6.76
C LEU A 85 -11.13 35.18 -5.34
N GLY A 86 -9.90 34.69 -5.18
CA GLY A 86 -9.18 34.74 -3.89
C GLY A 86 -9.30 33.44 -3.07
N LEU A 87 -9.40 32.29 -3.73
CA LEU A 87 -9.42 30.99 -3.05
C LEU A 87 -8.25 30.86 -2.05
N GLY A 88 -8.59 30.63 -0.78
CA GLY A 88 -7.60 30.47 0.27
C GLY A 88 -6.72 29.23 0.07
N LYS A 89 -5.46 29.29 0.54
CA LYS A 89 -4.51 28.17 0.47
C LYS A 89 -4.97 26.89 1.20
N GLN A 90 -5.90 27.02 2.15
CA GLN A 90 -6.50 25.90 2.89
C GLN A 90 -7.72 25.30 2.19
N SER A 91 -7.98 25.70 0.94
CA SER A 91 -9.10 25.17 0.19
C SER A 91 -8.92 23.67 -0.07
N PRO A 92 -10.01 22.90 0.01
CA PRO A 92 -9.99 21.47 -0.27
C PRO A 92 -9.72 21.18 -1.77
N PHE A 93 -9.85 22.17 -2.65
CA PHE A 93 -9.65 22.08 -4.10
C PHE A 93 -8.18 22.30 -4.52
N LYS A 94 -7.41 21.21 -4.66
CA LYS A 94 -5.97 21.22 -4.99
C LYS A 94 -5.70 21.16 -6.49
N ASP A 95 -4.44 21.39 -6.89
CA ASP A 95 -3.99 21.18 -8.27
C ASP A 95 -4.17 19.72 -8.68
N LEU A 96 -4.69 19.53 -9.88
CA LEU A 96 -4.99 18.21 -10.43
C LEU A 96 -3.74 17.65 -11.13
N THR A 97 -2.83 17.12 -10.33
CA THR A 97 -1.65 16.37 -10.81
C THR A 97 -2.05 14.91 -11.12
N SER A 98 -1.28 14.20 -11.95
CA SER A 98 -1.50 12.78 -12.22
C SER A 98 -1.60 11.93 -10.95
N ASP A 99 -0.83 12.28 -9.91
CA ASP A 99 -0.87 11.63 -8.59
C ASP A 99 -2.21 11.90 -7.87
N GLY A 100 -2.76 13.09 -8.03
CA GLY A 100 -4.08 13.44 -7.48
C GLY A 100 -5.23 12.64 -8.08
N MET A 101 -5.07 12.11 -9.30
CA MET A 101 -6.05 11.23 -9.94
C MET A 101 -5.81 9.74 -9.67
N TYR A 102 -4.65 9.40 -9.12
CA TYR A 102 -4.27 8.02 -8.94
C TYR A 102 -5.28 7.30 -8.04
N ARG A 103 -5.65 6.09 -8.45
CA ARG A 103 -6.41 5.16 -7.64
C ARG A 103 -5.73 3.81 -7.75
N ARG A 104 -5.59 3.11 -6.63
CA ARG A 104 -5.08 1.75 -6.63
C ARG A 104 -5.95 0.86 -7.53
N LYS A 105 -5.31 0.05 -8.38
CA LYS A 105 -6.02 -0.95 -9.18
C LYS A 105 -6.67 -1.98 -8.26
N ILE A 106 -7.94 -2.28 -8.54
CA ILE A 106 -8.77 -3.18 -7.73
C ILE A 106 -8.47 -4.66 -8.04
N LEU A 107 -8.16 -4.95 -9.30
CA LEU A 107 -7.87 -6.29 -9.81
C LEU A 107 -6.39 -6.38 -10.19
N GLY A 108 -5.83 -7.58 -10.00
CA GLY A 108 -4.45 -7.91 -10.33
C GLY A 108 -3.51 -7.97 -9.12
N ALA A 109 -2.36 -8.61 -9.34
CA ALA A 109 -1.30 -8.68 -8.34
C ALA A 109 -0.73 -7.29 -8.04
N THR A 110 -0.49 -7.00 -6.76
CA THR A 110 0.16 -5.75 -6.37
C THR A 110 1.63 -5.82 -6.78
N VAL A 111 2.11 -4.80 -7.49
CA VAL A 111 3.54 -4.68 -7.83
C VAL A 111 4.31 -4.39 -6.54
N LEU A 112 5.42 -5.11 -6.31
CA LEU A 112 6.30 -4.88 -5.16
C LEU A 112 6.69 -3.40 -5.06
N GLY A 113 6.62 -2.83 -3.84
CA GLY A 113 6.91 -1.41 -3.60
C GLY A 113 5.75 -0.44 -3.83
N THR A 114 4.57 -0.90 -4.30
CA THR A 114 3.38 -0.04 -4.45
C THR A 114 2.43 -0.06 -3.24
N GLY A 115 2.80 -0.75 -2.16
CA GLY A 115 2.00 -0.82 -0.92
C GLY A 115 1.76 0.56 -0.29
N THR A 116 2.78 1.41 -0.26
CA THR A 116 2.77 2.69 0.48
C THR A 116 2.06 3.84 -0.23
N LYS A 117 1.73 3.71 -1.53
CA LYS A 117 1.14 4.82 -2.29
C LYS A 117 -0.35 5.01 -1.91
N PRO A 118 -0.75 6.13 -1.30
CA PRO A 118 -2.16 6.40 -1.03
C PRO A 118 -2.92 6.67 -2.33
N ASP A 119 -4.24 6.57 -2.28
CA ASP A 119 -5.07 7.09 -3.37
C ASP A 119 -4.95 8.61 -3.44
N GLY A 120 -5.11 9.15 -4.64
CA GLY A 120 -5.05 10.59 -4.90
C GLY A 120 -6.10 11.37 -4.12
N TRP A 121 -5.81 12.64 -3.85
CA TRP A 121 -6.63 13.50 -2.99
C TRP A 121 -8.10 13.62 -3.45
N ILE A 122 -8.38 13.46 -4.75
CA ILE A 122 -9.76 13.51 -5.27
C ILE A 122 -10.63 12.42 -4.64
N TRP A 123 -10.07 11.28 -4.26
CA TRP A 123 -10.81 10.15 -3.67
C TRP A 123 -11.07 10.32 -2.17
N SER A 124 -10.36 11.25 -1.51
CA SER A 124 -10.52 11.55 -0.08
C SER A 124 -11.49 12.71 0.20
N MET A 125 -11.82 13.48 -0.84
CA MET A 125 -12.67 14.67 -0.79
C MET A 125 -14.16 14.30 -0.80
N GLY A 126 -14.94 14.84 0.15
CA GLY A 126 -16.41 14.93 0.01
C GLY A 126 -17.21 13.71 0.49
N ARG A 127 -17.02 13.25 1.73
CA ARG A 127 -17.99 12.32 2.39
C ARG A 127 -19.25 13.03 2.91
N VAL A 128 -19.67 14.14 2.29
CA VAL A 128 -20.93 14.84 2.65
C VAL A 128 -21.99 14.36 1.66
N SER A 129 -22.58 13.21 1.95
CA SER A 129 -23.69 12.65 1.19
C SER A 129 -24.96 13.45 1.46
N THR A 130 -25.46 14.22 0.49
CA THR A 130 -26.81 14.79 0.56
C THR A 130 -27.62 14.60 -0.73
N SER A 131 -27.12 13.84 -1.70
CA SER A 131 -27.84 13.56 -2.95
C SER A 131 -28.09 12.07 -3.14
N THR A 132 -29.38 11.75 -3.26
CA THR A 132 -30.00 10.44 -3.48
C THR A 132 -29.72 9.88 -4.89
N VAL A 133 -28.46 9.78 -5.33
CA VAL A 133 -28.14 9.28 -6.69
C VAL A 133 -27.08 8.17 -6.66
N SER A 134 -27.46 7.04 -7.27
CA SER A 134 -26.63 5.92 -7.76
C SER A 134 -26.06 4.92 -6.73
N SER A 135 -26.91 3.95 -6.34
CA SER A 135 -26.54 2.77 -5.53
C SER A 135 -25.29 2.02 -6.04
N ASP A 136 -25.19 1.79 -7.36
CA ASP A 136 -24.16 0.90 -7.92
C ASP A 136 -22.76 1.52 -7.92
N LEU A 137 -22.63 2.83 -8.11
CA LEU A 137 -21.33 3.51 -8.07
C LEU A 137 -20.79 3.68 -6.64
N ASP A 138 -21.69 3.68 -5.65
CA ASP A 138 -21.35 3.54 -4.23
C ASP A 138 -20.91 2.10 -3.92
N GLU A 139 -21.44 1.09 -4.60
CA GLU A 139 -21.00 -0.30 -4.45
C GLU A 139 -19.54 -0.49 -4.87
N ASP A 140 -19.11 0.10 -5.99
CA ASP A 140 -17.69 0.06 -6.41
C ASP A 140 -16.75 0.63 -5.33
N ASP A 141 -17.14 1.74 -4.71
CA ASP A 141 -16.35 2.36 -3.64
C ASP A 141 -16.39 1.55 -2.34
N ARG A 142 -17.52 0.92 -2.02
CA ARG A 142 -17.64 -0.03 -0.91
C ARG A 142 -16.74 -1.24 -1.14
N VAL A 143 -16.81 -1.86 -2.32
CA VAL A 143 -15.99 -3.03 -2.69
C VAL A 143 -14.51 -2.66 -2.67
N HIS A 144 -14.14 -1.48 -3.19
CA HIS A 144 -12.77 -0.98 -3.11
C HIS A 144 -12.32 -0.83 -1.65
N TRP A 145 -13.16 -0.26 -0.79
CA TRP A 145 -12.84 -0.11 0.63
C TRP A 145 -12.67 -1.48 1.31
N PHE A 146 -13.57 -2.43 1.08
CA PHE A 146 -13.46 -3.78 1.64
C PHE A 146 -12.19 -4.49 1.18
N ARG A 147 -11.81 -4.37 -0.10
CA ARG A 147 -10.57 -4.94 -0.65
C ARG A 147 -9.32 -4.28 -0.09
N ALA A 148 -9.32 -2.95 0.05
CA ALA A 148 -8.22 -2.22 0.67
C ALA A 148 -8.05 -2.61 2.14
N ARG A 149 -9.16 -2.73 2.88
CA ARG A 149 -9.18 -3.23 4.26
C ARG A 149 -8.66 -4.65 4.36
N ALA A 150 -9.17 -5.57 3.55
CA ALA A 150 -8.73 -6.98 3.54
C ALA A 150 -7.26 -7.13 3.13
N SER A 151 -6.75 -6.25 2.25
CA SER A 151 -5.31 -6.22 1.92
C SER A 151 -4.47 -5.71 3.09
N ARG A 152 -4.91 -4.66 3.79
CA ARG A 152 -4.26 -4.20 5.02
C ARG A 152 -4.20 -5.31 6.07
N ASP A 153 -5.33 -5.97 6.32
CA ASP A 153 -5.45 -7.01 7.35
C ASP A 153 -4.54 -8.21 7.03
N ARG A 154 -4.52 -8.67 5.76
CA ARG A 154 -3.56 -9.69 5.32
C ARG A 154 -2.10 -9.25 5.46
N CYS A 155 -1.75 -8.02 5.04
CA CYS A 155 -0.39 -7.53 5.22
C CYS A 155 0.01 -7.48 6.70
N GLN A 156 -0.91 -7.12 7.59
CA GLN A 156 -0.66 -7.14 9.04
C GLN A 156 -0.43 -8.56 9.55
N GLU A 157 -1.24 -9.53 9.11
CA GLU A 157 -1.06 -10.95 9.44
C GLU A 157 0.28 -11.48 8.94
N GLU A 158 0.66 -11.21 7.69
CA GLU A 158 1.94 -11.64 7.10
C GLU A 158 3.14 -11.10 7.87
N VAL A 159 3.09 -9.86 8.37
CA VAL A 159 4.15 -9.31 9.24
C VAL A 159 4.26 -10.13 10.53
N LEU A 160 3.14 -10.42 11.20
CA LEU A 160 3.11 -11.21 12.42
C LEU A 160 3.59 -12.65 12.19
N ILE A 161 3.19 -13.27 11.07
CA ILE A 161 3.63 -14.61 10.67
C ILE A 161 5.13 -14.61 10.41
N LEU A 162 5.65 -13.65 9.64
CA LEU A 162 7.07 -13.58 9.30
C LEU A 162 7.94 -13.40 10.54
N GLU A 163 7.52 -12.55 11.48
CA GLU A 163 8.19 -12.41 12.76
C GLU A 163 8.26 -13.75 13.50
N GLU A 164 7.15 -14.47 13.57
CA GLU A 164 7.09 -15.75 14.28
C GLU A 164 7.86 -16.86 13.55
N ASP A 165 7.88 -16.86 12.23
CA ASP A 165 8.67 -17.77 11.41
C ASP A 165 10.17 -17.58 11.64
N ILE A 166 10.64 -16.33 11.77
CA ILE A 166 12.03 -16.03 12.12
C ILE A 166 12.35 -16.54 13.54
N ARG A 167 11.48 -16.28 14.52
CA ARG A 167 11.65 -16.82 15.88
C ARG A 167 11.69 -18.35 15.87
N ARG A 168 10.80 -18.99 15.11
CA ARG A 168 10.74 -20.45 14.94
C ARG A 168 11.99 -21.01 14.25
N TYR A 169 12.51 -20.33 13.24
CA TYR A 169 13.75 -20.71 12.55
C TYR A 169 14.94 -20.71 13.51
N VAL A 170 15.09 -19.66 14.34
CA VAL A 170 16.15 -19.59 15.36
C VAL A 170 16.00 -20.73 16.36
N ARG A 171 14.79 -20.98 16.89
CA ARG A 171 14.53 -22.11 17.81
C ARG A 171 14.84 -23.46 17.17
N ALA A 172 14.54 -23.63 15.88
CA ALA A 172 14.86 -24.85 15.15
C ALA A 172 16.37 -25.06 15.02
N CYS A 173 17.12 -24.01 14.67
CA CYS A 173 18.59 -24.08 14.60
C CYS A 173 19.20 -24.49 15.95
N VAL A 174 18.70 -23.93 17.05
CA VAL A 174 19.19 -24.23 18.40
C VAL A 174 18.92 -25.68 18.78
N ARG A 175 17.71 -26.19 18.52
CA ARG A 175 17.39 -27.59 18.76
C ARG A 175 18.24 -28.53 17.89
N LEU A 176 18.48 -28.16 16.63
CA LEU A 176 19.34 -28.92 15.74
C LEU A 176 20.78 -28.95 16.28
N ALA A 177 21.33 -27.82 16.74
CA ALA A 177 22.64 -27.78 17.37
C ALA A 177 22.74 -28.74 18.56
N GLN A 178 21.77 -28.68 19.49
CA GLN A 178 21.70 -29.59 20.64
C GLN A 178 21.60 -31.07 20.25
N ALA A 179 20.82 -31.40 19.23
CA ALA A 179 20.73 -32.77 18.72
C ALA A 179 22.06 -33.24 18.13
N TRP A 180 22.75 -32.38 17.37
CA TRP A 180 24.08 -32.69 16.84
C TRP A 180 25.15 -32.80 17.93
N ASP A 181 25.06 -32.05 19.02
CA ASP A 181 25.93 -32.22 20.20
C ASP A 181 25.76 -33.60 20.84
N GLN A 182 24.51 -34.07 20.97
CA GLN A 182 24.22 -35.41 21.49
C GLN A 182 24.78 -36.50 20.56
N VAL A 183 24.65 -36.32 19.24
CA VAL A 183 25.26 -37.21 18.25
C VAL A 183 26.78 -37.19 18.38
N ALA A 184 27.41 -36.02 18.50
CA ALA A 184 28.85 -35.88 18.65
C ALA A 184 29.36 -36.61 19.89
N ALA A 185 28.67 -36.46 21.03
CA ALA A 185 28.99 -37.13 22.29
C ALA A 185 28.83 -38.66 22.17
N SER A 186 27.75 -39.14 21.56
CA SER A 186 27.52 -40.58 21.35
C SER A 186 28.60 -41.22 20.46
N LYS A 187 29.02 -40.51 19.41
CA LYS A 187 30.04 -40.98 18.46
C LYS A 187 31.46 -40.92 19.02
N GLN A 188 31.71 -39.98 19.92
CA GLN A 188 32.93 -39.96 20.70
C GLN A 188 33.00 -41.19 21.63
N LEU A 189 31.88 -41.55 22.28
CA LEU A 189 31.80 -42.72 23.14
C LEU A 189 31.97 -44.04 22.36
N SER A 190 31.48 -44.12 21.12
CA SER A 190 31.68 -45.27 20.23
C SER A 190 33.04 -45.32 19.54
N ASN A 191 33.96 -44.41 19.88
CA ASN A 191 35.31 -44.32 19.35
C ASN A 191 35.37 -44.07 17.83
N GLU A 192 34.42 -43.30 17.28
CA GLU A 192 34.37 -42.85 15.88
C GLU A 192 34.71 -41.34 15.78
N PRO A 193 36.00 -40.94 15.86
CA PRO A 193 36.38 -39.53 16.00
C PRO A 193 36.01 -38.68 14.79
N GLY A 194 36.02 -39.25 13.57
CA GLY A 194 35.64 -38.51 12.36
C GLY A 194 34.15 -38.13 12.34
N ALA A 195 33.27 -39.06 12.73
CA ALA A 195 31.84 -38.81 12.83
C ALA A 195 31.52 -37.81 13.95
N SER A 196 32.23 -37.92 15.07
CA SER A 196 32.13 -36.97 16.19
C SER A 196 32.53 -35.55 15.76
N ALA A 197 33.68 -35.38 15.11
CA ALA A 197 34.15 -34.08 14.64
C ALA A 197 33.20 -33.43 13.61
N TYR A 198 32.62 -34.25 12.71
CA TYR A 198 31.60 -33.77 11.77
C TYR A 198 30.34 -33.28 12.49
N ALA A 199 29.83 -34.05 13.46
CA ALA A 199 28.66 -33.68 14.25
C ALA A 199 28.90 -32.42 15.10
N SER A 200 30.10 -32.25 15.67
CA SER A 200 30.47 -31.01 16.37
C SER A 200 30.47 -29.81 15.41
N ARG A 201 31.05 -29.96 14.22
CA ARG A 201 31.06 -28.90 13.20
C ARG A 201 29.65 -28.52 12.74
N THR A 202 28.76 -29.49 12.55
CA THR A 202 27.37 -29.20 12.17
C THR A 202 26.61 -28.51 13.30
N SER A 203 26.87 -28.86 14.55
CA SER A 203 26.35 -28.13 15.71
C SER A 203 26.79 -26.65 15.69
N ASP A 204 28.08 -26.40 15.49
CA ASP A 204 28.62 -25.03 15.40
C ASP A 204 28.02 -24.24 14.23
N LEU A 205 27.80 -24.89 13.09
CA LEU A 205 27.11 -24.27 11.95
C LEU A 205 25.71 -23.79 12.33
N TYR A 206 24.90 -24.62 13.00
CA TYR A 206 23.55 -24.23 13.40
C TYR A 206 23.55 -23.11 14.46
N ARG A 207 24.55 -23.07 15.36
CA ARG A 207 24.75 -21.94 16.29
C ARG A 207 25.07 -20.65 15.53
N ALA A 208 25.92 -20.72 14.52
CA ALA A 208 26.26 -19.57 13.67
C ALA A 208 25.04 -19.07 12.86
N LEU A 209 24.22 -19.98 12.33
CA LEU A 209 22.98 -19.62 11.64
C LEU A 209 21.96 -18.96 12.58
N ALA A 210 21.81 -19.48 13.80
CA ALA A 210 20.92 -18.92 14.81
C ALA A 210 21.33 -17.50 15.22
N SER A 211 22.62 -17.27 15.50
CA SER A 211 23.14 -15.94 15.86
C SER A 211 22.98 -14.94 14.71
N LYS A 212 23.33 -15.33 13.47
CA LYS A 212 23.15 -14.48 12.28
C LYS A 212 21.69 -14.11 12.06
N ALA A 213 20.77 -15.08 12.14
CA ALA A 213 19.34 -14.81 11.99
C ALA A 213 18.82 -13.86 13.06
N ARG A 214 19.31 -13.98 14.31
CA ARG A 214 18.94 -13.08 15.41
C ARG A 214 19.44 -11.65 15.19
N MET A 215 20.68 -11.48 14.72
CA MET A 215 21.23 -10.16 14.38
C MET A 215 20.42 -9.51 13.26
N ASN A 216 20.18 -10.23 12.16
CA ASN A 216 19.38 -9.72 11.05
C ASN A 216 17.95 -9.36 11.48
N PHE A 217 17.35 -10.13 12.41
CA PHE A 217 16.02 -9.84 12.94
C PHE A 217 16.00 -8.58 13.79
N ALA A 218 17.02 -8.37 14.62
CA ALA A 218 17.18 -7.16 15.42
C ALA A 218 17.42 -5.92 14.55
N GLU A 219 18.26 -6.03 13.51
CA GLU A 219 18.48 -4.96 12.53
C GLU A 219 17.20 -4.55 11.79
N ALA A 220 16.32 -5.52 11.52
CA ALA A 220 15.01 -5.28 10.90
C ALA A 220 13.96 -4.70 11.87
N GLY A 221 14.29 -4.50 13.15
CA GLY A 221 13.38 -3.98 14.18
C GLY A 221 12.48 -5.03 14.83
N GLY A 222 12.77 -6.32 14.64
CA GLY A 222 11.99 -7.42 15.22
C GLY A 222 12.21 -7.55 16.73
N THR A 223 11.13 -7.75 17.47
CA THR A 223 11.17 -7.93 18.93
C THR A 223 11.04 -9.39 19.34
N TRP A 224 11.70 -9.74 20.44
CA TRP A 224 11.55 -11.02 21.13
C TRP A 224 10.58 -10.88 22.32
N SER A 225 9.93 -11.98 22.67
CA SER A 225 9.13 -12.05 23.89
C SER A 225 10.05 -12.11 25.10
N ALA A 226 9.89 -11.17 26.04
CA ALA A 226 10.73 -11.03 27.24
C ALA A 226 10.83 -12.30 28.12
N ASN A 227 9.90 -13.25 27.95
CA ASN A 227 9.87 -14.50 28.71
C ASN A 227 10.64 -15.66 28.05
N GLU A 228 11.08 -15.53 26.79
CA GLU A 228 11.66 -16.63 26.00
C GLU A 228 13.19 -16.61 25.91
N ASP A 229 13.84 -15.52 26.33
CA ASP A 229 15.12 -15.08 25.75
C ASP A 229 16.35 -15.94 26.04
N ALA A 230 16.37 -16.71 27.13
CA ALA A 230 17.56 -17.50 27.51
C ALA A 230 17.32 -19.02 27.50
N LYS A 231 16.14 -19.49 27.91
CA LYS A 231 15.88 -20.92 28.12
C LYS A 231 15.56 -21.68 26.82
N VAL A 232 14.99 -21.00 25.82
CA VAL A 232 14.49 -21.65 24.59
C VAL A 232 15.46 -21.47 23.42
N THR A 233 16.24 -20.39 23.42
CA THR A 233 17.13 -20.01 22.31
C THR A 233 18.57 -20.44 22.52
N GLY A 234 19.02 -20.78 23.73
CA GLY A 234 20.39 -21.28 23.97
C GLY A 234 21.54 -20.38 23.48
N VAL A 235 21.23 -19.15 23.06
CA VAL A 235 22.17 -18.12 22.59
C VAL A 235 22.16 -17.03 23.64
N GLN A 236 23.27 -16.89 24.36
CA GLN A 236 23.50 -15.78 25.26
C GLN A 236 23.37 -14.48 24.46
N VAL A 237 22.54 -13.55 24.93
CA VAL A 237 22.56 -12.18 24.43
C VAL A 237 23.89 -11.61 24.89
N THR A 238 24.89 -11.55 24.01
CA THR A 238 26.03 -10.67 24.25
C THR A 238 25.50 -9.26 24.04
N ASP A 239 25.03 -8.62 25.11
CA ASP A 239 24.79 -7.18 25.19
C ASP A 239 26.15 -6.44 25.16
N GLU A 240 26.96 -6.66 24.12
CA GLU A 240 28.17 -5.87 23.89
C GLU A 240 27.91 -4.99 22.66
N PRO A 241 27.76 -3.66 22.84
CA PRO A 241 27.54 -2.75 21.74
C PRO A 241 28.77 -2.75 20.82
N PRO A 242 28.60 -2.47 19.51
CA PRO A 242 29.72 -2.41 18.58
C PRO A 242 30.75 -1.37 19.07
N PRO A 243 32.06 -1.67 18.97
CA PRO A 243 33.09 -0.71 19.36
C PRO A 243 32.94 0.57 18.54
N GLN A 244 33.03 1.70 19.25
CA GLN A 244 33.00 3.06 18.69
C GLN A 244 34.12 3.31 17.70
#